data_AF-A0AAW1N119-F1
#
_entry.id   AF-A0AAW1N119-F1
#
_cell.length_a   1.000
_cell.length_b   1.000
_cell.length_c   1.000
_cell.angle_alpha   90.00
_cell.angle_beta   90.00
_cell.angle_gamma   90.00
#
_symmetry.space_group_name_H-M   'P 1'
#
loop_
_entity.id
_entity.type
_entity.pdbx_description
1 polymer ?
#
loop_
_entity_poly.entity_id
_entity_poly.type
_entity_poly.pdbx_seq_one_letter_code
_entity_poly.pdbx_strand_id
1 'polypeptide(L)'
;MGFKKCPLCSGAVLEDSKTCYDCTKLLDVSKLWALKREAKYYLEKEIVCLEDIEKSYKITKSIYNPYHKEFAECYDKYKTYYFHIGDFDKSLEYFLKFLEIEKKHWGEHSIKLALNILGFLDDLKSHQNKNVTEAYKGKVKQLSNNVKEILPLHYPDEIVNYDEIYTAE
;
A
#
# COMPACT_ATOMS: atom_id res chain seq x y z
N MET A 1 9.50 -1.83 -11.63
CA MET A 1 9.96 -3.16 -12.09
C MET A 1 10.00 -4.05 -10.86
N GLY A 2 9.16 -5.09 -10.80
CA GLY A 2 9.02 -5.96 -9.63
C GLY A 2 9.92 -7.19 -9.66
N PHE A 3 10.09 -7.82 -8.50
CA PHE A 3 10.67 -9.17 -8.38
C PHE A 3 9.62 -10.15 -7.88
N LYS A 4 9.56 -11.31 -8.52
CA LYS A 4 8.82 -12.50 -8.08
C LYS A 4 9.78 -13.55 -7.52
N LYS A 5 9.25 -14.48 -6.74
CA LYS A 5 9.99 -15.62 -6.17
C LYS A 5 10.01 -16.77 -7.16
N CYS A 6 11.16 -17.42 -7.25
CA CYS A 6 11.28 -18.68 -7.98
C CYS A 6 10.52 -19.79 -7.22
N PRO A 7 9.59 -20.51 -7.86
CA PRO A 7 8.88 -21.63 -7.22
C PRO A 7 9.79 -22.82 -6.89
N LEU A 8 10.99 -22.92 -7.49
CA LEU A 8 11.91 -24.04 -7.30
C LEU A 8 12.99 -23.78 -6.26
N CYS A 9 13.53 -22.56 -6.19
CA CYS A 9 14.63 -22.21 -5.28
C CYS A 9 14.33 -21.02 -4.37
N SER A 10 13.14 -20.42 -4.45
CA SER A 10 12.75 -19.19 -3.74
C SER A 10 13.62 -17.95 -4.03
N GLY A 11 14.56 -18.06 -4.97
CA GLY A 11 15.41 -16.98 -5.45
C GLY A 11 14.63 -15.85 -6.14
N ALA A 12 15.24 -14.68 -6.28
CA ALA A 12 14.61 -13.52 -6.89
C ALA A 12 14.61 -13.64 -8.42
N VAL A 13 13.47 -13.32 -9.04
CA VAL A 13 13.30 -13.37 -10.49
C VAL A 13 12.65 -12.07 -10.93
N LEU A 14 13.22 -11.41 -11.95
CA LEU A 14 12.57 -10.26 -12.57
C LEU A 14 11.16 -10.64 -13.04
N GLU A 15 10.19 -9.74 -12.84
CA GLU A 15 8.78 -10.01 -13.12
C GLU A 15 8.54 -10.45 -14.58
N ASP A 16 9.23 -9.84 -15.54
CA ASP A 16 9.12 -10.17 -16.96
C ASP A 16 10.00 -11.35 -17.41
N SER A 17 10.94 -11.79 -16.56
CA SER A 17 11.84 -12.90 -16.90
C SER A 17 11.15 -14.25 -16.78
N LYS A 18 11.34 -15.12 -17.78
CA LYS A 18 10.94 -16.53 -17.74
C LYS A 18 12.03 -17.43 -17.16
N THR A 19 13.20 -16.90 -16.87
CA THR A 19 14.34 -17.65 -16.34
C THR A 19 14.73 -17.12 -14.96
N CYS A 20 14.94 -18.03 -14.01
CA CYS A 20 15.50 -17.66 -12.71
C CYS A 20 17.02 -17.51 -12.83
N TYR A 21 17.58 -16.39 -12.36
CA TYR A 21 19.02 -16.16 -12.42
C TYR A 21 19.80 -17.06 -11.44
N ASP A 22 19.19 -17.45 -10.31
CA ASP A 22 19.87 -18.27 -9.29
C ASP A 22 19.95 -19.75 -9.67
N CYS A 23 18.87 -20.32 -10.21
CA CYS A 23 18.83 -21.74 -10.60
C CYS A 23 18.92 -21.99 -12.10
N THR A 24 18.94 -20.94 -12.93
CA THR A 24 18.99 -20.99 -14.41
C THR A 24 17.83 -21.74 -15.09
N LYS A 25 16.82 -22.17 -14.33
CA LYS A 25 15.68 -22.93 -14.84
C LYS A 25 14.63 -22.02 -15.48
N LEU A 26 14.01 -22.54 -16.54
CA LEU A 26 12.80 -21.96 -17.12
C LEU A 26 11.64 -22.13 -16.14
N LEU A 27 10.91 -21.04 -15.91
CA LEU A 27 9.79 -21.00 -14.99
C LEU A 27 8.49 -21.23 -15.74
N ASP A 28 7.61 -22.03 -15.14
CA ASP A 28 6.23 -22.13 -15.57
C ASP A 28 5.45 -20.89 -15.11
N VAL A 29 5.46 -19.86 -15.97
CA VAL A 29 4.76 -18.60 -15.71
C VAL A 29 3.23 -18.72 -15.79
N SER A 30 2.71 -19.81 -16.38
CA SER A 30 1.26 -20.02 -16.50
C SER A 30 0.59 -20.20 -15.14
N LYS A 31 1.21 -21.01 -14.27
CA LYS A 31 0.76 -21.19 -12.88
C LYS A 31 0.84 -19.90 -12.08
N LEU A 32 1.89 -19.09 -12.29
CA LEU A 32 2.04 -17.81 -11.61
C LEU A 32 0.95 -16.81 -12.02
N TRP A 33 0.60 -16.76 -13.31
CA TRP A 33 -0.49 -15.92 -13.79
C TRP A 33 -1.86 -16.40 -13.30
N ALA A 34 -2.07 -17.70 -13.18
CA ALA A 34 -3.29 -18.25 -12.58
C ALA A 34 -3.43 -17.81 -11.11
N LEU A 35 -2.38 -17.98 -10.30
CA LEU A 35 -2.36 -17.55 -8.91
C LEU A 35 -2.51 -16.03 -8.78
N LYS A 36 -1.86 -15.23 -9.64
CA LYS A 36 -2.05 -13.77 -9.68
C LYS A 36 -3.51 -13.40 -9.91
N ARG A 37 -4.16 -14.05 -10.88
CA ARG A 37 -5.58 -13.83 -11.19
C ARG A 37 -6.47 -14.21 -10.02
N GLU A 38 -6.16 -15.30 -9.33
CA GLU A 38 -6.89 -15.74 -8.14
C GLU A 38 -6.74 -14.74 -6.98
N ALA A 39 -5.52 -14.27 -6.70
CA ALA A 39 -5.28 -13.26 -5.67
C ALA A 39 -6.08 -11.97 -5.94
N LYS A 40 -6.11 -11.55 -7.21
CA LYS A 40 -6.83 -10.36 -7.66
C LYS A 40 -8.35 -10.54 -7.56
N TYR A 41 -8.86 -11.72 -7.92
CA TYR A 41 -10.27 -12.06 -7.80
C TYR A 41 -10.81 -11.84 -6.38
N TYR A 42 -10.05 -12.20 -5.34
CA TYR A 42 -10.47 -11.97 -3.95
C TYR A 42 -10.61 -10.49 -3.59
N LEU A 43 -9.79 -9.60 -4.18
CA LEU A 43 -9.78 -8.16 -3.87
C LEU A 43 -10.74 -7.32 -4.72
N GLU A 44 -11.19 -7.85 -5.86
CA GLU A 44 -12.10 -7.20 -6.80
C GLU A 44 -13.58 -7.49 -6.54
N LYS A 45 -13.89 -8.27 -5.51
CA LYS A 45 -15.28 -8.50 -5.08
C LYS A 45 -15.95 -7.18 -4.67
N GLU A 46 -17.26 -7.10 -4.89
CA GLU A 46 -18.08 -5.94 -4.52
C GLU A 46 -18.00 -5.65 -3.02
N ILE A 47 -18.05 -6.69 -2.19
CA ILE A 47 -17.81 -6.63 -0.76
C ILE A 47 -16.61 -7.50 -0.44
N VAL A 48 -15.55 -6.87 0.07
CA VAL A 48 -14.32 -7.57 0.48
C VAL A 48 -14.35 -7.77 1.98
N CYS A 49 -14.30 -9.02 2.43
CA CYS A 49 -14.17 -9.37 3.83
C CYS A 49 -12.71 -9.68 4.21
N LEU A 50 -12.42 -9.75 5.52
CA LEU A 50 -11.08 -10.04 6.02
C LEU A 50 -10.49 -11.34 5.47
N GLU A 51 -11.32 -12.40 5.36
CA GLU A 51 -10.90 -13.69 4.85
C GLU A 51 -10.44 -13.63 3.38
N ASP A 52 -11.09 -12.80 2.57
CA ASP A 52 -10.72 -12.61 1.16
C ASP A 52 -9.37 -11.89 1.06
N ILE A 53 -9.15 -10.88 1.90
CA ILE A 53 -7.86 -10.18 1.97
C ILE A 53 -6.76 -11.15 2.42
N GLU A 54 -7.01 -11.99 3.41
CA GLU A 54 -6.05 -13.00 3.88
C GLU A 54 -5.71 -14.04 2.82
N LYS A 55 -6.70 -14.50 2.04
CA LYS A 55 -6.48 -15.44 0.92
C LYS A 55 -5.60 -14.78 -0.13
N SER A 56 -5.92 -13.56 -0.54
CA SER A 56 -5.11 -12.80 -1.49
C SER A 56 -3.69 -12.60 -0.97
N TYR A 57 -3.53 -12.17 0.29
CA TYR A 57 -2.23 -11.96 0.92
C TYR A 57 -1.37 -13.24 0.96
N LYS A 58 -1.97 -14.39 1.29
CA LYS A 58 -1.26 -15.69 1.28
C LYS A 58 -0.75 -16.05 -0.11
N ILE A 59 -1.57 -15.85 -1.14
CA ILE A 59 -1.17 -16.10 -2.53
C ILE A 59 -0.06 -15.13 -2.94
N THR A 60 -0.25 -13.83 -2.72
CA THR A 60 0.74 -12.77 -3.00
C THR A 60 2.08 -13.08 -2.33
N LYS A 61 2.09 -13.54 -1.07
CA LYS A 61 3.31 -13.92 -0.34
C LYS A 61 4.05 -15.11 -0.95
N SER A 62 3.33 -16.05 -1.57
CA SER A 62 3.92 -17.20 -2.25
C SER A 62 4.59 -16.81 -3.58
N ILE A 63 4.05 -15.80 -4.27
CA ILE A 63 4.51 -15.37 -5.60
C ILE A 63 5.60 -14.30 -5.49
N TYR A 64 5.42 -13.30 -4.62
CA TYR A 64 6.19 -12.07 -4.66
C TYR A 64 7.07 -11.86 -3.43
N ASN A 65 8.08 -11.00 -3.62
CA ASN A 65 8.87 -10.48 -2.50
C ASN A 65 8.07 -9.43 -1.70
N PRO A 66 8.34 -9.24 -0.39
CA PRO A 66 7.53 -8.40 0.51
C PRO A 66 7.34 -6.94 0.10
N TYR A 67 8.20 -6.44 -0.80
CA TYR A 67 8.17 -5.06 -1.29
C TYR A 67 7.55 -4.94 -2.69
N HIS A 68 6.85 -5.96 -3.18
CA HIS A 68 6.17 -5.91 -4.47
C HIS A 68 4.87 -5.10 -4.37
N LYS A 69 4.50 -4.37 -5.44
CA LYS A 69 3.29 -3.54 -5.47
C LYS A 69 1.99 -4.29 -5.13
N GLU A 70 1.92 -5.58 -5.41
CA GLU A 70 0.76 -6.44 -5.09
C GLU A 70 0.52 -6.56 -3.56
N PHE A 71 1.57 -6.40 -2.74
CA PHE A 71 1.40 -6.27 -1.28
C PHE A 71 0.76 -4.93 -0.90
N ALA A 72 1.05 -3.85 -1.65
CA ALA A 72 0.42 -2.55 -1.43
C ALA A 72 -1.10 -2.66 -1.65
N GLU A 73 -1.54 -3.35 -2.71
CA GLU A 73 -2.98 -3.60 -2.95
C GLU A 73 -3.63 -4.37 -1.79
N CYS A 74 -2.96 -5.39 -1.24
CA CYS A 74 -3.46 -6.12 -0.07
C CYS A 74 -3.56 -5.20 1.18
N TYR A 75 -2.53 -4.39 1.45
CA TYR A 75 -2.52 -3.48 2.60
C TYR A 75 -3.54 -2.36 2.48
N ASP A 76 -3.80 -1.86 1.27
CA ASP A 76 -4.85 -0.89 1.03
C ASP A 76 -6.24 -1.49 1.32
N LYS A 77 -6.47 -2.77 0.98
CA LYS A 77 -7.72 -3.47 1.31
C LYS A 77 -7.84 -3.71 2.82
N TYR A 78 -6.76 -4.07 3.52
CA TYR A 78 -6.78 -4.14 4.99
C TYR A 78 -7.09 -2.78 5.61
N LYS A 79 -6.44 -1.71 5.16
CA LYS A 79 -6.68 -0.33 5.61
C LYS A 79 -8.17 0.02 5.49
N THR A 80 -8.75 -0.21 4.32
CA THR A 80 -10.15 0.10 4.02
C THR A 80 -11.10 -0.76 4.87
N TYR A 81 -10.83 -2.05 5.01
CA TYR A 81 -11.63 -2.93 5.87
C TYR A 81 -11.66 -2.44 7.33
N TYR A 82 -10.49 -2.14 7.91
CA TYR A 82 -10.39 -1.67 9.28
C TYR A 82 -10.98 -0.27 9.48
N PHE A 83 -10.86 0.58 8.47
CA PHE A 83 -11.49 1.90 8.45
C PHE A 83 -13.02 1.77 8.55
N HIS A 84 -13.63 0.90 7.73
CA HIS A 84 -15.09 0.73 7.72
C HIS A 84 -15.66 0.15 9.01
N ILE A 85 -14.92 -0.71 9.72
CA ILE A 85 -15.35 -1.24 11.02
C ILE A 85 -15.02 -0.30 12.20
N GLY A 86 -14.36 0.84 11.94
CA GLY A 86 -14.01 1.84 12.93
C GLY A 86 -12.74 1.57 13.75
N ASP A 87 -11.93 0.58 13.37
CA ASP A 87 -10.63 0.31 13.99
C ASP A 87 -9.53 1.13 13.29
N PHE A 88 -9.48 2.42 13.64
CA PHE A 88 -8.59 3.37 12.99
C PHE A 88 -7.11 3.12 13.30
N ASP A 89 -6.79 2.55 14.46
CA ASP A 89 -5.41 2.20 14.82
C ASP A 89 -4.85 1.13 13.87
N LYS A 90 -5.62 0.06 13.60
CA LYS A 90 -5.22 -0.94 12.61
C LYS A 90 -5.25 -0.39 11.20
N SER A 91 -6.24 0.43 10.86
CA SER A 91 -6.30 1.07 9.54
C SER A 91 -5.02 1.87 9.25
N LEU A 92 -4.57 2.67 10.21
CA LEU A 92 -3.32 3.42 10.13
C LEU A 92 -2.09 2.52 10.06
N GLU A 93 -2.05 1.41 10.82
CA GLU A 93 -0.94 0.45 10.74
C GLU A 93 -0.78 -0.11 9.31
N TYR A 94 -1.89 -0.53 8.69
CA TYR A 94 -1.86 -1.04 7.33
C TYR A 94 -1.60 0.05 6.29
N PHE A 95 -2.06 1.27 6.53
CA PHE A 95 -1.72 2.41 5.70
C PHE A 95 -0.22 2.70 5.71
N LEU A 96 0.45 2.63 6.87
CA LEU A 96 1.90 2.81 6.96
C LEU A 96 2.67 1.71 6.21
N LYS A 97 2.22 0.45 6.27
CA LYS A 97 2.80 -0.65 5.48
C LYS A 97 2.62 -0.43 3.98
N PHE A 98 1.45 0.07 3.56
CA PHE A 98 1.20 0.48 2.18
C PHE A 98 2.18 1.58 1.74
N LEU A 99 2.34 2.64 2.55
CA LEU A 99 3.26 3.74 2.26
C LEU A 99 4.71 3.29 2.19
N GLU A 100 5.15 2.35 3.01
CA GLU A 100 6.52 1.81 2.93
C GLU A 100 6.81 1.22 1.54
N ILE A 101 5.84 0.50 0.96
CA ILE A 101 5.98 -0.07 -0.38
C ILE A 101 5.94 1.02 -1.45
N GLU A 102 5.01 1.97 -1.36
CA GLU A 102 4.92 3.08 -2.31
C GLU A 102 6.18 3.95 -2.29
N LYS A 103 6.76 4.21 -1.11
CA LYS A 103 8.04 4.93 -0.95
C LYS A 103 9.18 4.22 -1.70
N LYS A 104 9.26 2.89 -1.61
CA LYS A 104 10.30 2.13 -2.32
C LYS A 104 10.13 2.15 -3.84
N HIS A 105 8.91 2.29 -4.32
CA HIS A 105 8.63 2.30 -5.77
C HIS A 105 8.79 3.69 -6.39
N TRP A 106 8.33 4.73 -5.70
CA TRP A 106 8.25 6.07 -6.26
C TRP A 106 9.26 7.07 -5.67
N GLY A 107 9.92 6.71 -4.58
CA GLY A 107 10.79 7.60 -3.81
C GLY A 107 10.04 8.39 -2.73
N GLU A 108 10.80 8.95 -1.78
CA GLU A 108 10.26 9.62 -0.60
C GLU A 108 9.58 10.96 -0.90
N HIS A 109 10.02 11.65 -1.95
CA HIS A 109 9.44 12.94 -2.39
C HIS A 109 8.49 12.80 -3.58
N SER A 110 7.91 11.61 -3.79
CA SER A 110 6.93 11.42 -4.86
C SER A 110 5.61 12.12 -4.56
N ILE A 111 5.11 12.90 -5.51
CA ILE A 111 3.77 13.50 -5.46
C ILE A 111 2.68 12.45 -5.21
N LYS A 112 2.84 11.23 -5.73
CA LYS A 112 1.88 10.15 -5.56
C LYS A 112 1.77 9.70 -4.11
N LEU A 113 2.89 9.68 -3.39
CA LEU A 113 2.91 9.39 -1.96
C LEU A 113 2.11 10.44 -1.19
N ALA A 114 2.33 11.71 -1.52
CA ALA A 114 1.69 12.83 -0.86
C ALA A 114 0.17 12.87 -1.11
N LEU A 115 -0.28 12.59 -2.33
CA LEU A 115 -1.70 12.46 -2.67
C LEU A 115 -2.38 11.28 -1.95
N ASN A 116 -1.69 10.14 -1.82
CA ASN A 116 -2.22 9.01 -1.06
C ASN A 116 -2.38 9.36 0.43
N ILE A 117 -1.41 10.06 1.02
CA ILE A 117 -1.49 10.53 2.42
C ILE A 117 -2.65 11.52 2.59
N LEU A 118 -2.77 12.47 1.67
CA LEU A 118 -3.88 13.43 1.65
C LEU A 118 -5.25 12.77 1.70
N GLY A 119 -5.53 11.86 0.75
CA GLY A 119 -6.82 11.18 0.70
C GLY A 119 -7.14 10.45 2.00
N PHE A 120 -6.16 9.79 2.61
CA PHE A 120 -6.35 9.13 3.90
C PHE A 120 -6.60 10.12 5.05
N LEU A 121 -5.93 11.27 5.06
CA LEU A 121 -6.19 12.31 6.07
C LEU A 121 -7.60 12.91 5.93
N ASP A 122 -8.07 13.13 4.72
CA ASP A 122 -9.42 13.65 4.44
C ASP A 122 -10.51 12.65 4.86
N ASP A 123 -10.30 11.37 4.58
CA ASP A 123 -11.16 10.28 5.06
C ASP A 123 -11.25 10.31 6.59
N LEU A 124 -10.12 10.48 7.29
CA LEU A 124 -10.08 10.53 8.75
C LEU A 124 -10.80 11.75 9.35
N LYS A 125 -10.64 12.93 8.74
CA LYS A 125 -11.33 14.16 9.19
C LYS A 125 -12.85 14.01 9.09
N SER A 126 -13.32 13.43 7.99
CA SER A 126 -14.74 13.23 7.73
C SER A 126 -15.44 12.37 8.80
N HIS A 127 -14.70 11.49 9.47
CA HIS A 127 -15.22 10.55 10.44
C HIS A 127 -15.12 11.00 11.93
N GLN A 128 -14.92 12.30 12.23
CA GLN A 128 -14.92 12.94 13.57
C GLN A 128 -14.48 12.02 14.72
N ASN A 129 -13.20 11.68 14.73
CA ASN A 129 -12.69 10.57 15.53
C ASN A 129 -12.38 10.98 16.99
N LYS A 130 -13.37 10.85 17.90
CA LYS A 130 -13.23 11.29 19.31
C LYS A 130 -12.44 10.35 20.23
N ASN A 131 -12.11 9.12 19.80
CA ASN A 131 -11.52 8.09 20.67
C ASN A 131 -10.26 7.42 20.08
N VAL A 132 -9.34 8.19 19.50
CA VAL A 132 -8.04 7.67 19.04
C VAL A 132 -6.93 7.86 20.06
N THR A 133 -5.95 6.94 20.04
CA THR A 133 -4.79 6.97 20.93
C THR A 133 -3.87 8.18 20.66
N GLU A 134 -3.11 8.64 21.66
CA GLU A 134 -2.13 9.72 21.46
C GLU A 134 -1.01 9.31 20.47
N ALA A 135 -0.63 8.03 20.46
CA ALA A 135 0.31 7.49 19.49
C ALA A 135 -0.22 7.58 18.05
N TYR A 136 -1.52 7.36 17.86
CA TYR A 136 -2.18 7.55 16.57
C TYR A 136 -2.11 9.01 16.11
N LYS A 137 -2.45 9.96 16.98
CA LYS A 137 -2.38 11.40 16.66
C LYS A 137 -0.96 11.82 16.28
N GLY A 138 0.06 11.33 17.00
CA GLY A 138 1.46 11.60 16.68
C GLY A 138 1.86 11.12 15.28
N LYS A 139 1.45 9.91 14.88
CA LYS A 139 1.70 9.36 13.54
C LYS A 139 0.95 10.12 12.45
N VAL A 140 -0.32 10.48 12.69
CA VAL A 140 -1.12 11.29 11.75
C VAL A 140 -0.50 12.67 11.55
N LYS A 141 -0.02 13.30 12.62
CA LYS A 141 0.71 14.57 12.56
C LYS A 141 2.01 14.44 11.75
N GLN A 142 2.75 13.35 11.93
CA GLN A 142 3.94 13.07 11.12
C GLN A 142 3.60 12.92 9.63
N LEU A 143 2.51 12.21 9.30
CA LEU A 143 2.02 12.09 7.93
C LEU A 143 1.65 13.45 7.33
N SER A 144 0.95 14.30 8.09
CA SER A 144 0.63 15.68 7.67
C SER A 144 1.90 16.49 7.37
N ASN A 145 2.90 16.43 8.25
CA ASN A 145 4.18 17.12 8.02
C ASN A 145 4.90 16.62 6.76
N ASN A 146 4.91 15.30 6.51
CA ASN A 146 5.52 14.76 5.29
C ASN A 146 4.85 15.34 4.05
N VAL A 147 3.52 15.54 4.06
CA VAL A 147 2.85 16.14 2.91
C VAL A 147 3.22 17.61 2.74
N LYS A 148 3.31 18.38 3.84
CA LYS A 148 3.76 19.78 3.80
C LYS A 148 5.16 19.94 3.23
N GLU A 149 6.02 18.94 3.38
CA GLU A 149 7.34 18.91 2.77
C GLU A 149 7.28 18.56 1.28
N ILE A 150 6.46 17.58 0.89
CA ILE A 150 6.47 17.03 -0.47
C ILE A 150 5.67 17.89 -1.45
N LEU A 151 4.48 18.38 -1.09
CA LEU A 151 3.59 19.01 -2.08
C LEU A 151 4.15 20.31 -2.69
N PRO A 152 4.76 21.22 -1.91
CA PRO A 152 5.37 22.45 -2.45
C PRO A 152 6.49 22.19 -3.47
N LEU A 153 7.15 21.02 -3.41
CA LEU A 153 8.17 20.63 -4.40
C LEU A 153 7.59 20.40 -5.80
N HIS A 154 6.28 20.11 -5.90
CA HIS A 154 5.60 19.79 -7.16
C HIS A 154 4.58 20.85 -7.58
N TYR A 155 4.02 21.57 -6.62
CA TYR A 155 3.03 22.62 -6.82
C TYR A 155 3.43 23.82 -5.95
N PRO A 156 4.06 24.87 -6.50
CA PRO A 156 4.45 26.03 -5.71
C PRO A 156 3.23 26.73 -5.08
N ASP A 157 3.45 27.32 -3.89
CA ASP A 157 2.44 27.91 -2.99
C ASP A 157 1.57 29.01 -3.63
N GLU A 158 1.97 29.50 -4.81
CA GLU A 158 1.27 30.51 -5.61
C GLU A 158 -0.09 30.02 -6.16
N ILE A 159 -0.30 28.70 -6.21
CA ILE A 159 -1.47 28.08 -6.87
C ILE A 159 -2.44 27.46 -5.85
N VAL A 160 -1.98 27.04 -4.67
CA VAL A 160 -2.77 26.26 -3.70
C VAL A 160 -2.45 26.69 -2.27
N ASN A 161 -3.49 27.03 -1.49
CA ASN A 161 -3.35 27.29 -0.06
C ASN A 161 -3.26 25.96 0.72
N TYR A 162 -2.03 25.53 0.98
CA TYR A 162 -1.74 24.28 1.68
C TYR A 162 -2.20 24.24 3.14
N ASP A 163 -2.23 25.38 3.83
CA ASP A 163 -2.59 25.41 5.25
C ASP A 163 -4.07 25.05 5.49
N GLU A 164 -4.96 25.28 4.54
CA GLU A 164 -6.37 24.87 4.63
C GLU A 164 -6.57 23.36 4.41
N ILE A 165 -5.69 22.71 3.65
CA ILE A 165 -5.80 21.30 3.28
C ILE A 165 -5.26 20.40 4.40
N TYR A 166 -4.23 20.84 5.14
CA TYR A 166 -3.45 19.98 6.05
C TYR A 166 -3.81 20.07 7.54
N THR A 167 -4.86 20.80 7.91
CA THR A 167 -5.36 20.90 9.29
C THR A 167 -6.14 19.66 9.68
N ALA A 168 -5.42 18.59 10.02
CA ALA A 168 -5.94 17.54 10.88
C ALA A 168 -5.60 17.92 12.33
N GLU A 169 -6.40 18.84 12.90
CA GLU A 169 -6.44 19.07 14.35
C GLU A 169 -7.49 18.16 14.99
#